data_AF-A0A926YI84-F1
#
_entry.id   AF-A0A926YI84-F1
#
_cell.length_a   1.000
_cell.length_b   1.000
_cell.length_c   1.000
_cell.angle_alpha   90.00
_cell.angle_beta   90.00
_cell.angle_gamma   90.00
#
_symmetry.space_group_name_H-M   'P 1'
#
loop_
_entity.id
_entity.type
_entity.pdbx_description
1 polymer ?
#
loop_
_entity_poly.entity_id
_entity_poly.type
_entity_poly.pdbx_seq_one_letter_code
_entity_poly.pdbx_strand_id
1 'polypeptide(L)' 'MTLQLRVYVPPHPLIKHWLAVARDGSTPSTLFRSAMT' A
#
# COMPACT_ATOMS: atom_id res chain seq x y z
N MET A 1 -31.06 -3.98 0.80
CA MET A 1 -30.25 -2.76 0.61
C MET A 1 -28.86 -3.06 1.14
N THR A 2 -27.82 -2.99 0.30
CA THR A 2 -26.44 -3.23 0.74
C THR A 2 -25.87 -1.95 1.35
N LEU A 3 -25.43 -1.99 2.61
CA LEU A 3 -24.67 -0.91 3.22
C LEU A 3 -23.34 -0.79 2.48
N GLN A 4 -23.17 0.26 1.67
CA GLN A 4 -21.88 0.57 1.06
C GLN A 4 -21.03 1.34 2.06
N LEU A 5 -19.90 0.75 2.45
CA LEU A 5 -18.88 1.42 3.25
C LEU A 5 -18.32 2.60 2.45
N ARG A 6 -18.23 3.76 3.10
CA ARG A 6 -17.53 4.92 2.54
C ARG A 6 -16.03 4.69 2.68
N VAL A 7 -15.34 4.53 1.55
CA VAL A 7 -13.88 4.39 1.50
C VAL A 7 -13.28 5.75 1.13
N TYR A 8 -12.37 6.24 1.97
CA TYR A 8 -11.61 7.46 1.71
C TYR A 8 -10.15 7.11 1.44
N VAL A 9 -9.61 7.55 0.30
CA VAL A 9 -8.21 7.34 -0.09
C VAL A 9 -7.56 8.69 -0.36
N PRO A 10 -6.86 9.27 0.64
CA PRO A 10 -6.15 10.53 0.44
C PRO A 10 -4.90 10.33 -0.44
N PRO A 11 -4.52 11.30 -1.28
CA PRO A 11 -3.30 11.24 -2.07
C PRO A 11 -2.07 11.53 -1.19
N HIS A 12 -1.49 10.50 -0.56
CA HIS A 12 -0.27 10.63 0.22
C HIS A 12 0.94 10.05 -0.54
N PRO A 13 2.00 10.85 -0.83
CA PRO A 13 3.11 10.42 -1.69
C PRO A 13 3.89 9.23 -1.11
N LEU A 14 4.17 9.23 0.21
CA LEU A 14 4.90 8.12 0.84
C LEU A 14 4.09 6.82 0.91
N ILE A 15 2.79 6.87 1.22
CA ILE A 15 1.94 5.67 1.20
C ILE A 15 1.91 5.07 -0.20
N LYS A 16 1.78 5.90 -1.23
CA LYS A 16 1.86 5.45 -2.62
C LYS A 16 3.21 4.82 -2.96
N HIS A 17 4.31 5.41 -2.49
CA HIS A 17 5.66 4.88 -2.69
C HIS A 17 5.84 3.50 -2.03
N TRP A 18 5.53 3.37 -0.74
CA TRP A 18 5.70 2.10 -0.03
C TRP A 18 4.73 1.01 -0.51
N LEU A 19 3.51 1.38 -0.91
CA LEU A 19 2.59 0.46 -1.57
C LEU A 19 3.13 -0.05 -2.91
N ALA A 20 3.83 0.79 -3.67
CA ALA A 20 4.48 0.37 -4.91
C ALA A 20 5.63 -0.61 -4.62
N VAL A 21 6.48 -0.31 -3.62
CA VAL A 21 7.54 -1.21 -3.17
C VAL A 21 6.98 -2.57 -2.74
N ALA A 22 5.88 -2.59 -1.98
CA ALA A 22 5.24 -3.83 -1.52
C ALA A 22 4.58 -4.64 -2.65
N ARG A 23 4.25 -4.03 -3.79
CA ARG A 23 3.56 -4.68 -4.92
C ARG A 23 4.49 -5.19 -6.02
N ASP A 24 5.71 -4.69 -6.09
CA ASP A 24 6.69 -5.12 -7.08
C ASP A 24 7.24 -6.51 -6.72
N GLY A 25 7.08 -7.47 -7.63
CA GLY A 25 7.52 -8.85 -7.45
C GLY A 25 9.04 -9.04 -7.48
N SER A 26 9.79 -8.03 -7.90
CA SER A 26 11.25 -8.01 -7.85
C SER A 26 11.81 -7.44 -6.54
N THR A 27 10.94 -6.90 -5.67
CA THR A 27 11.36 -6.29 -4.39
C THR A 27 12.00 -7.34 -3.47
N PRO A 28 13.25 -7.14 -3.03
CA PRO A 28 13.89 -8.02 -2.05
C PRO A 28 13.12 -8.13 -0.75
N SER A 29 13.12 -9.31 -0.12
CA SER A 29 12.34 -9.62 1.09
C SER A 29 12.59 -8.63 2.25
N THR A 30 13.81 -8.10 2.36
CA THR A 30 14.18 -7.10 3.37
C THR A 30 13.45 -5.78 3.16
N LEU A 31 13.39 -5.28 1.92
CA LEU A 31 12.69 -4.03 1.59
C LEU A 31 11.17 -4.20 1.66
N PHE A 32 10.67 -5.35 1.23
CA PHE A 32 9.25 -5.69 1.40
C PHE A 32 8.83 -5.66 2.87
N ARG A 33 9.64 -6.24 3.77
CA ARG A 33 9.37 -6.21 5.23
C ARG A 33 9.32 -4.78 5.77
N SER A 34 10.22 -3.91 5.31
CA SER A 34 10.21 -2.49 5.69
C SER A 34 8.97 -1.75 5.20
N ALA A 35 8.38 -2.14 4.06
CA ALA A 35 7.15 -1.54 3.55
C ALA A 35 5.87 -2.00 4.27
N MET A 36 5.92 -3.14 4.97
CA MET A 36 4.78 -3.78 5.64
C MET A 36 4.67 -3.47 7.14
N THR A 37 5.72 -2.92 7.75
CA THR A 37 5.78 -2.59 9.18
C THR A 37 5.51 -1.11 9.40
#